data_AF-A0A5C6UK22-F1
#
_entry.id   AF-A0A5C6UK22-F1
#
_cell.length_a   1.000
_cell.length_b   1.000
_cell.length_c   1.000
_cell.angle_alpha   90.00
_cell.angle_beta   90.00
_cell.angle_gamma   90.00
#
_symmetry.space_group_name_H-M   'P 1'
#
loop_
_entity.id
_entity.type
_entity.pdbx_description
1 polymer ?
#
loop_
_entity_poly.entity_id
_entity_poly.type
_entity_poly.pdbx_seq_one_letter_code
_entity_poly.pdbx_strand_id
1 'polypeptide(L)'
;MLSLQNFAAAVGEEFALDLGTASVALALVEAKPLSHGAGGLRHPFSLVFRAASHVVLPQKIYSLANATLGRHGIFLVPIGRDPAGVLYQAVFN
;
A
#
# COMPACT_ATOMS: atom_id res chain seq x y z
N MET A 1 -7.93 -7.15 -12.56
CA MET A 1 -7.23 -5.85 -12.69
C MET A 1 -7.22 -5.18 -11.33
N LEU A 2 -6.09 -4.62 -10.87
CA LEU A 2 -6.04 -3.84 -9.62
C LEU A 2 -6.89 -2.57 -9.76
N SER A 3 -7.81 -2.33 -8.82
CA SER A 3 -8.71 -1.18 -8.82
C SER A 3 -8.87 -0.66 -7.39
N LEU A 4 -9.29 0.60 -7.26
CA LEU A 4 -9.65 1.17 -5.97
C LEU A 4 -10.70 0.32 -5.24
N GLN A 5 -11.70 -0.22 -5.94
CA GLN A 5 -12.76 -1.04 -5.33
C GLN A 5 -12.20 -2.30 -4.67
N ASN A 6 -11.23 -2.97 -5.32
CA ASN A 6 -10.60 -4.17 -4.78
C ASN A 6 -9.83 -3.87 -3.48
N PHE A 7 -9.11 -2.74 -3.44
CA PHE A 7 -8.36 -2.35 -2.24
C PHE A 7 -9.25 -1.76 -1.15
N ALA A 8 -10.31 -1.03 -1.51
CA ALA A 8 -11.28 -0.52 -0.56
C ALA A 8 -11.94 -1.65 0.25
N ALA A 9 -12.22 -2.79 -0.39
CA ALA A 9 -12.72 -3.98 0.27
C ALA A 9 -11.69 -4.66 1.20
N ALA A 10 -10.40 -4.42 0.98
CA ALA A 10 -9.30 -4.99 1.75
C ALA A 10 -8.74 -4.03 2.83
N VAL A 11 -9.38 -2.87 3.05
CA VAL A 11 -8.97 -1.95 4.13
C VAL A 11 -9.15 -2.65 5.48
N GLY A 12 -8.12 -2.60 6.32
CA GLY A 12 -8.02 -3.34 7.58
C GLY A 12 -7.32 -4.69 7.45
N GLU A 13 -7.14 -5.21 6.24
CA GLU A 13 -6.39 -6.46 6.02
C GLU A 13 -4.87 -6.22 6.02
N GLU A 14 -4.13 -7.29 6.30
CA GLU A 14 -2.67 -7.30 6.22
C GLU A 14 -2.17 -7.77 4.85
N PHE A 15 -1.05 -7.18 4.45
CA PHE A 15 -0.28 -7.51 3.27
C PHE A 15 1.12 -7.92 3.72
N ALA A 16 1.54 -9.12 3.36
CA ALA A 16 2.88 -9.62 3.62
C ALA A 16 3.88 -8.99 2.63
N LEU A 17 4.76 -8.13 3.15
CA LEU A 17 5.87 -7.53 2.42
C LEU A 17 7.07 -8.47 2.45
N ASP A 18 7.54 -8.85 1.28
CA ASP A 18 8.70 -9.72 1.10
C ASP A 18 10.01 -8.92 1.13
N LEU A 19 10.90 -9.25 2.08
CA LEU A 19 12.26 -8.72 2.20
C LEU A 19 13.33 -9.76 1.82
N GLY A 20 12.94 -10.86 1.16
CA GLY A 20 13.81 -11.96 0.74
C GLY A 20 14.05 -12.98 1.85
N THR A 21 14.65 -12.56 2.97
CA THR A 21 14.93 -13.45 4.12
C THR A 21 13.91 -13.31 5.25
N ALA A 22 13.04 -12.31 5.17
CA ALA A 22 12.00 -12.02 6.15
C ALA A 22 10.73 -11.51 5.46
N SER A 23 9.62 -11.56 6.18
CA SER A 23 8.36 -10.95 5.78
C SER A 23 7.91 -9.95 6.83
N VAL A 24 7.37 -8.82 6.40
CA VAL A 24 6.81 -7.78 7.28
C VAL A 24 5.34 -7.61 6.97
N ALA A 25 4.48 -7.67 7.99
CA ALA A 25 3.07 -7.36 7.81
C ALA A 25 2.86 -5.85 7.66
N LEU A 26 2.16 -5.46 6.61
CA LEU A 26 1.68 -4.10 6.36
C LEU A 26 0.15 -4.09 6.39
N ALA A 27 -0.45 -3.38 7.34
CA ALA A 27 -1.90 -3.19 7.36
C ALA A 27 -2.31 -2.13 6.34
N LEU A 28 -3.28 -2.42 5.47
CA LEU A 28 -3.88 -1.40 4.60
C LEU A 28 -4.83 -0.53 5.41
N VAL A 29 -4.46 0.72 5.70
CA VAL A 29 -5.23 1.61 6.58
C VAL A 29 -6.16 2.56 5.81
N GLU A 30 -5.85 2.86 4.55
CA GLU A 30 -6.66 3.75 3.73
C GLU A 30 -6.56 3.37 2.25
N ALA A 31 -7.69 3.44 1.53
CA ALA A 31 -7.75 3.41 0.08
C ALA A 31 -8.70 4.52 -0.39
N LYS A 32 -8.21 5.51 -1.14
CA LYS A 32 -9.01 6.66 -1.55
C LYS A 32 -8.73 7.10 -2.98
N PRO A 33 -9.74 7.66 -3.68
CA PRO A 33 -9.51 8.29 -4.98
C PRO A 33 -8.62 9.53 -4.81
N LEU A 34 -7.85 9.85 -5.85
CA LEU A 34 -7.10 11.10 -5.93
C LEU A 34 -7.87 12.07 -6.84
N SER A 35 -8.08 13.30 -6.36
CA SER A 35 -8.87 14.31 -7.07
C SER A 35 -8.16 14.89 -8.31
N HIS A 36 -6.89 14.54 -8.54
CA HIS A 36 -6.12 15.04 -9.69
C HIS A 36 -6.13 14.03 -10.83
N GLY A 37 -6.92 14.32 -11.87
CA GLY A 37 -6.95 13.56 -13.11
C GLY A 37 -7.83 14.23 -14.15
N ALA A 38 -7.35 15.34 -14.72
CA ALA A 38 -7.96 15.91 -15.90
C ALA A 38 -7.77 14.93 -17.09
N GLY A 39 -8.83 14.21 -17.47
CA GLY A 39 -9.00 13.70 -18.84
C GLY A 39 -8.55 12.26 -19.17
N GLY A 40 -8.30 11.37 -18.20
CA GLY A 40 -7.92 9.97 -18.47
C GLY A 40 -9.03 8.93 -18.19
N LEU A 41 -8.99 7.77 -18.87
CA LEU A 41 -9.88 6.62 -18.64
C LEU A 41 -9.65 5.89 -17.28
N ARG A 42 -8.52 6.14 -16.61
CA ARG A 42 -8.23 5.59 -15.28
C ARG A 42 -8.45 6.65 -14.21
N HIS A 43 -9.16 6.26 -13.16
CA HIS A 43 -9.33 7.07 -11.95
C HIS A 43 -8.17 6.78 -11.00
N PRO A 44 -7.24 7.74 -10.79
CA PRO A 44 -6.11 7.53 -9.90
C PRO A 44 -6.57 7.38 -8.46
N PHE A 45 -5.83 6.61 -7.69
CA PHE A 45 -6.10 6.37 -6.28
C PHE A 45 -4.81 6.19 -5.48
N SER A 46 -4.89 6.45 -4.18
CA SER A 46 -3.80 6.19 -3.26
C SER A 46 -4.20 5.16 -2.22
N LEU A 47 -3.22 4.35 -1.82
CA LEU A 47 -3.30 3.45 -0.69
C LEU A 47 -2.34 3.93 0.39
N VAL A 48 -2.72 3.81 1.65
CA VAL A 48 -1.82 4.00 2.79
C VAL A 48 -1.73 2.70 3.56
N PHE A 49 -0.50 2.25 3.79
CA PHE A 49 -0.16 1.07 4.57
C PHE A 49 0.56 1.47 5.85
N ARG A 50 0.42 0.68 6.92
CA ARG A 50 1.16 0.84 8.17
C ARG A 50 1.99 -0.40 8.46
N ALA A 51 3.28 -0.21 8.74
CA ALA A 51 4.11 -1.21 9.41
C ALA A 51 4.07 -0.96 10.92
N ALA A 52 3.84 -2.00 11.73
CA ALA A 52 3.90 -1.88 13.19
C ALA A 52 5.31 -1.60 13.73
N SER A 53 6.34 -1.84 12.91
CA SER A 53 7.73 -1.49 13.22
C SER A 53 7.98 0.00 13.03
N HIS A 54 8.87 0.56 13.85
CA HIS A 54 9.37 1.94 13.71
C HIS A 54 10.57 2.05 12.74
N VAL A 55 11.03 0.92 12.19
CA VAL A 55 12.08 0.88 11.16
C VAL A 55 11.49 1.37 9.83
N VAL A 56 12.12 2.39 9.24
CA VAL A 56 11.71 2.91 7.93
C VAL A 56 12.37 2.08 6.84
N LEU A 57 11.53 1.50 5.99
CA LEU A 57 11.94 0.86 4.76
C LEU A 57 12.19 1.94 3.68
N PRO A 58 13.22 1.79 2.83
CA PRO A 58 13.49 2.74 1.76
C PRO A 58 12.36 2.77 0.72
N GLN A 59 12.22 3.90 0.04
CA GLN A 59 11.28 4.03 -1.07
C GLN A 59 11.71 3.16 -2.25
N LYS A 60 10.89 2.17 -2.63
CA LYS A 60 11.08 1.33 -3.83
C LYS A 60 9.84 0.48 -4.10
N ILE A 61 9.91 -0.36 -5.14
CA ILE A 61 8.92 -1.41 -5.40
C ILE A 61 9.17 -2.58 -4.44
N TYR A 62 8.12 -2.99 -3.73
CA TYR A 62 8.11 -4.17 -2.88
C TYR A 62 7.11 -5.20 -3.40
N SER A 63 7.40 -6.49 -3.18
CA SER A 63 6.41 -7.54 -3.38
C SER A 63 5.50 -7.61 -2.16
N LEU A 64 4.23 -7.28 -2.34
CA LEU A 64 3.19 -7.40 -1.32
C LEU A 64 2.24 -8.54 -1.69
N ALA A 65 1.99 -9.44 -0.76
CA ALA A 65 1.04 -10.53 -0.91
C ALA A 65 -0.12 -10.38 0.07
N ASN A 66 -1.36 -10.50 -0.42
CA ASN A 66 -2.56 -10.58 0.39
C ASN A 66 -3.36 -11.81 -0.03
N ALA A 67 -4.10 -12.41 0.90
CA ALA A 67 -4.83 -13.66 0.66
C ALA A 67 -5.91 -13.51 -0.45
N THR A 68 -6.57 -12.36 -0.50
CA THR A 68 -7.67 -12.08 -1.43
C THR A 68 -7.16 -11.53 -2.77
N LEU A 69 -6.22 -10.59 -2.72
CA LEU A 69 -5.75 -9.87 -3.90
C LEU A 69 -4.56 -10.56 -4.59
N GLY A 70 -3.90 -11.51 -3.93
CA GLY A 70 -2.70 -12.16 -4.43
C GLY A 70 -1.45 -11.30 -4.25
N ARG A 71 -0.41 -11.60 -5.05
CA ARG A 71 0.92 -10.96 -4.95
C ARG A 71 1.14 -9.91 -6.04
N HIS A 72 1.57 -8.72 -5.63
CA HIS A 72 1.80 -7.57 -6.52
C HIS A 72 3.10 -6.85 -6.19
N GLY A 73 3.73 -6.28 -7.22
CA GLY A 73 4.80 -5.30 -7.05
C GLY A 73 4.19 -3.91 -6.83
N ILE A 74 4.35 -3.33 -5.64
CA ILE A 74 3.79 -2.03 -5.27
C ILE A 74 4.92 -1.08 -4.90
N PHE A 75 4.92 0.11 -5.52
CA PHE A 75 5.86 1.18 -5.18
C PHE A 75 5.41 1.84 -3.89
N LEU A 76 6.21 1.70 -2.83
CA LEU A 76 5.94 2.27 -1.51
C LEU A 76 6.86 3.45 -1.24
N VAL A 77 6.27 4.54 -0.76
CA VAL A 77 6.96 5.76 -0.31
C VAL A 77 6.69 5.92 1.19
N PRO A 78 7.71 6.00 2.06
CA PRO A 78 7.48 6.35 3.47
C PRO A 78 6.99 7.80 3.55
N ILE A 79 5.83 8.02 4.17
CA ILE A 79 5.19 9.35 4.27
C ILE A 79 5.16 9.92 5.70
N GLY A 80 5.56 9.12 6.69
CA GLY A 80 5.61 9.58 8.08
C GLY A 80 5.69 8.43 9.08
N ARG A 81 5.65 8.81 10.36
CA ARG A 81 5.56 7.89 11.50
C ARG A 81 4.49 8.39 12.45
N ASP A 82 3.82 7.46 13.10
CA ASP A 82 2.93 7.71 14.22
C ASP A 82 3.28 6.75 15.38
N PRO A 83 2.64 6.85 16.56
CA PRO A 83 2.92 5.93 17.67
C PRO A 83 2.66 4.45 17.36
N ALA A 84 1.90 4.13 16.31
CA ALA A 84 1.61 2.77 15.87
C ALA A 84 2.60 2.26 14.81
N GLY A 85 3.52 3.09 14.31
CA GLY A 85 4.64 2.69 13.47
C GLY A 85 4.86 3.60 12.25
N VAL A 86 5.29 3.02 11.12
CA VAL A 86 5.63 3.77 9.90
C VAL A 86 4.49 3.70 8.88
N LEU A 87 4.15 4.84 8.29
CA LEU A 87 3.16 4.96 7.22
C LEU A 87 3.84 4.99 5.84
N TYR A 88 3.28 4.22 4.91
CA TYR A 88 3.74 4.12 3.53
C TYR A 88 2.59 4.41 2.57
N GLN A 89 2.86 5.16 1.52
CA GLN A 89 1.88 5.44 0.47
C GLN A 89 2.25 4.71 -0.83
N ALA A 90 1.22 4.22 -1.51
CA ALA A 90 1.27 3.84 -2.92
C ALA A 90 0.29 4.70 -3.71
N VAL A 91 0.71 5.18 -4.89
CA VAL A 91 -0.14 5.95 -5.81
C VAL A 91 -0.26 5.19 -7.12
N PHE A 92 -1.48 5.01 -7.59
CA PHE A 92 -1.82 4.35 -8.84
C PHE A 92 -2.47 5.36 -9.78
N ASN A 93 -1.98 5.44 -11.02
CA ASN A 93 -2.51 6.28 -12.11
C ASN A 93 -3.20 5.45 -13.21
#